data_AF-A0A3L5QNK2-F1
#
_entry.id   AF-A0A3L5QNK2-F1
#
_cell.length_a   1.000
_cell.length_b   1.000
_cell.length_c   1.000
_cell.angle_alpha   90.00
_cell.angle_beta   90.00
_cell.angle_gamma   90.00
#
_symmetry.space_group_name_H-M   'P 1'
#
loop_
_entity.id
_entity.type
_entity.pdbx_description
1 polymer ?
#
loop_
_entity_poly.entity_id
_entity_poly.type
_entity_poly.pdbx_seq_one_letter_code
_entity_poly.pdbx_strand_id
1 'polypeptide(L)'
;MEAFPDAQKVRGIGSQDAAGIRKKHKMEQFKKRDGTVRYRKDYPIDSNTGRVYGHDDPKGTGHGSLPHINIKRSDGTMVRIDIDG
;
A
#
# COMPACT_ATOMS: atom_id res chain seq x y z
N MET A 1 17.45 -6.66 8.38
CA MET A 1 17.60 -6.39 6.94
C MET A 1 16.25 -5.93 6.42
N GLU A 2 16.18 -4.83 5.67
CA GLU A 2 14.92 -4.41 5.05
C GLU A 2 14.63 -5.23 3.79
N ALA A 3 13.36 -5.52 3.52
CA ALA A 3 12.94 -6.29 2.35
C ALA A 3 13.14 -5.53 1.02
N PHE A 4 13.16 -4.19 1.07
CA PHE A 4 13.37 -3.31 -0.09
C PHE A 4 14.40 -2.22 0.29
N PRO A 5 15.71 -2.55 0.32
CA PRO A 5 16.73 -1.69 0.91
C PRO A 5 16.90 -0.33 0.20
N ASP A 6 16.64 -0.27 -1.11
CA ASP A 6 16.77 0.96 -1.92
C ASP A 6 15.43 1.68 -2.12
N ALA A 7 14.36 1.25 -1.44
CA ALA A 7 13.04 1.82 -1.59
C ALA A 7 12.60 2.58 -0.35
N GLN A 8 12.03 3.77 -0.55
CA GLN A 8 11.43 4.52 0.53
C GLN A 8 10.09 3.90 0.94
N LYS A 9 10.01 3.40 2.17
CA LYS A 9 8.74 3.03 2.79
C LYS A 9 7.89 4.29 3.03
N VAL A 10 6.68 4.32 2.49
CA VAL A 10 5.70 5.37 2.77
C VAL A 10 4.48 4.83 3.50
N ARG A 11 3.70 5.71 4.11
CA ARG A 11 2.50 5.32 4.86
C ARG A 11 1.44 4.75 3.92
N GLY A 12 0.87 3.61 4.32
CA GLY A 12 -0.36 3.07 3.74
C GLY A 12 -1.53 4.05 3.86
N ILE A 13 -2.55 3.86 3.03
CA ILE A 13 -3.73 4.73 3.01
C ILE A 13 -4.46 4.68 4.37
N GLY A 14 -4.49 3.51 5.02
CA GLY A 14 -5.22 3.25 6.25
C GLY A 14 -6.65 2.81 5.95
N SER A 15 -7.57 2.95 6.91
CA SER A 15 -9.01 2.64 6.69
C SER A 15 -9.52 3.30 5.41
N GLN A 16 -10.39 2.60 4.68
CA GLN A 16 -11.03 3.10 3.47
C GLN A 16 -11.80 4.42 3.73
N ASP A 17 -12.31 4.60 4.94
CA ASP A 17 -13.02 5.80 5.40
C ASP A 17 -12.12 7.00 5.65
N ALA A 18 -10.79 6.83 5.59
CA ALA A 18 -9.89 7.98 5.66
C ALA A 18 -10.23 8.94 4.50
N ALA A 19 -10.67 10.15 4.82
CA ALA A 19 -11.01 11.19 3.86
C ALA A 19 -10.12 12.43 4.03
N GLY A 20 -10.22 13.35 3.06
CA GLY A 20 -9.60 14.68 3.15
C GLY A 20 -8.09 14.74 2.89
N ILE A 21 -7.48 15.83 3.33
CA ILE A 21 -6.09 16.24 3.00
C ILE A 21 -5.07 15.15 3.36
N ARG A 22 -5.28 14.43 4.47
CA ARG A 22 -4.36 13.38 4.91
C ARG A 22 -4.28 12.21 3.92
N LYS A 23 -5.41 11.77 3.36
CA LYS A 23 -5.42 10.72 2.33
C LYS A 23 -4.77 11.22 1.05
N LYS A 24 -5.10 12.45 0.64
CA LYS A 24 -4.48 13.11 -0.53
C LYS A 24 -2.95 13.13 -0.42
N HIS A 25 -2.39 13.64 0.69
CA HIS A 25 -0.95 13.68 0.90
C HIS A 25 -0.30 12.29 0.86
N LYS A 26 -0.92 11.27 1.47
CA LYS A 26 -0.40 9.90 1.39
C LYS A 26 -0.36 9.38 -0.05
N MET A 27 -1.41 9.65 -0.82
CA MET A 27 -1.47 9.27 -2.23
C MET A 27 -0.41 10.00 -3.06
N GLU A 28 -0.25 11.30 -2.84
CA GLU A 28 0.76 12.13 -3.53
C GLU A 28 2.18 11.66 -3.22
N GLN A 29 2.49 11.38 -1.95
CA GLN A 29 3.80 10.85 -1.55
C GLN A 29 4.10 9.52 -2.24
N PHE A 30 3.14 8.60 -2.29
CA PHE A 30 3.36 7.32 -2.97
C PHE A 30 3.46 7.45 -4.49
N LYS A 31 2.69 8.36 -5.11
CA LYS A 31 2.65 8.55 -6.57
C LYS A 31 3.70 9.53 -7.10
N LYS A 32 4.51 10.15 -6.23
CA LYS A 32 5.52 11.13 -6.59
C LYS A 32 6.50 10.55 -7.62
N ARG A 33 6.73 11.28 -8.70
CA ARG A 33 7.62 10.90 -9.80
C ARG A 33 8.94 11.68 -9.71
N ASP A 34 9.82 11.26 -8.80
CA ASP A 34 11.13 11.86 -8.56
C ASP A 34 12.27 10.84 -8.65
N GLY A 35 12.04 9.73 -9.35
CA GLY A 35 13.02 8.63 -9.50
C GLY A 35 13.17 7.73 -8.27
N THR A 36 12.61 8.09 -7.11
CA THR A 36 12.69 7.27 -5.90
C THR A 36 11.71 6.11 -5.95
N VAL A 37 12.22 4.88 -5.78
CA VAL A 37 11.36 3.69 -5.61
C VAL A 37 10.63 3.81 -4.27
N ARG A 38 9.31 3.62 -4.27
CA ARG A 38 8.50 3.70 -3.05
C ARG A 38 7.68 2.45 -2.85
N TYR A 39 7.52 2.04 -1.61
CA TYR A 39 6.60 0.95 -1.28
C TYR A 39 5.71 1.31 -0.09
N ARG A 40 4.52 0.70 -0.05
CA ARG A 40 3.62 0.77 1.09
C ARG A 40 2.97 -0.58 1.35
N LYS A 41 2.69 -0.84 2.62
CA LYS A 41 1.82 -1.94 3.04
C LYS A 41 0.38 -1.44 2.99
N ASP A 42 -0.44 -2.08 2.17
CA ASP A 42 -1.86 -1.79 2.01
C ASP A 42 -2.66 -2.98 2.57
N TYR A 43 -2.43 -3.22 3.86
CA TYR A 43 -3.19 -4.17 4.65
C TYR A 43 -3.17 -3.73 6.13
N PRO A 44 -4.26 -3.94 6.86
CA PRO A 44 -4.28 -3.95 8.31
C PRO A 44 -3.60 -5.21 8.90
N ILE A 45 -3.29 -5.13 10.19
CA ILE A 45 -2.80 -6.24 11.01
C ILE A 45 -3.81 -6.41 12.15
N ASP A 46 -4.35 -7.61 12.31
CA ASP A 46 -5.17 -7.97 13.46
C ASP A 46 -4.29 -7.96 14.72
N SER A 47 -4.63 -7.15 15.72
CA SER A 47 -3.80 -6.99 16.92
C SER A 47 -3.83 -8.20 17.86
N ASN A 48 -4.85 -9.05 17.76
CA ASN A 48 -5.03 -10.21 18.62
C ASN A 48 -4.28 -11.43 18.07
N THR A 49 -4.22 -11.57 16.75
CA THR A 49 -3.64 -12.74 16.06
C THR A 49 -2.33 -12.44 15.35
N GLY A 50 -2.01 -11.17 15.11
CA GLY A 50 -0.87 -10.73 14.32
C GLY A 50 -1.01 -10.99 12.81
N ARG A 51 -2.16 -11.52 12.35
CA ARG A 51 -2.39 -11.85 10.95
C ARG A 51 -2.71 -10.59 10.13
N VAL A 52 -2.27 -10.59 8.88
CA VAL A 52 -2.64 -9.59 7.88
C VAL A 52 -3.92 -10.02 7.19
N TYR A 53 -4.75 -9.06 6.80
CA TYR A 53 -5.96 -9.32 6.02
C TYR A 53 -6.14 -8.20 4.99
N GLY A 54 -6.81 -8.47 3.88
CA GLY A 54 -6.99 -7.46 2.85
C GLY A 54 -8.10 -6.46 3.18
N HIS A 55 -8.28 -5.52 2.27
CA HIS A 55 -9.34 -4.53 2.36
C HIS A 55 -10.58 -5.05 1.63
N ASP A 56 -11.77 -4.85 2.21
CA ASP A 56 -13.02 -5.09 1.49
C ASP A 56 -13.07 -4.22 0.23
N ASP A 57 -13.61 -4.74 -0.87
CA ASP A 57 -13.83 -3.97 -2.11
C ASP A 57 -15.33 -3.85 -2.39
N PRO A 58 -16.10 -3.15 -1.53
CA PRO A 58 -17.55 -3.10 -1.64
C PRO A 58 -18.04 -2.42 -2.93
N LYS A 59 -17.14 -1.69 -3.61
CA LYS A 59 -17.42 -1.00 -4.88
C LYS A 59 -16.95 -1.79 -6.11
N GLY A 60 -16.34 -2.96 -5.94
CA GLY A 60 -15.86 -3.79 -7.04
C GLY A 60 -14.81 -3.09 -7.92
N THR A 61 -13.95 -2.28 -7.31
CA THR A 61 -12.91 -1.51 -8.02
C THR A 61 -11.75 -2.36 -8.54
N GLY A 62 -11.78 -3.67 -8.30
CA GLY A 62 -10.69 -4.59 -8.60
C GLY A 62 -9.53 -4.44 -7.61
N HIS A 63 -9.79 -3.82 -6.45
CA HIS A 63 -8.78 -3.67 -5.41
C HIS A 63 -8.43 -5.02 -4.76
N GLY A 64 -9.27 -6.04 -4.93
CA GLY A 64 -9.03 -7.41 -4.47
C GLY A 64 -9.08 -7.53 -2.94
N SER A 65 -9.50 -8.70 -2.44
CA SER A 65 -9.64 -8.97 -1.00
C SER A 65 -8.36 -9.43 -0.31
N LEU A 66 -7.28 -9.66 -1.08
CA LEU A 66 -6.01 -10.09 -0.51
C LEU A 66 -5.21 -8.92 0.08
N PRO A 67 -4.57 -9.12 1.25
CA PRO A 67 -3.60 -8.17 1.77
C PRO A 67 -2.46 -8.00 0.76
N HIS A 68 -2.01 -6.77 0.53
CA HIS A 68 -1.01 -6.53 -0.50
C HIS A 68 0.00 -5.42 -0.20
N ILE A 69 1.14 -5.50 -0.88
CA ILE A 69 2.17 -4.47 -0.88
C ILE A 69 2.19 -3.83 -2.26
N ASN A 70 2.13 -2.49 -2.29
CA ASN A 70 2.24 -1.72 -3.52
C ASN A 70 3.63 -1.11 -3.62
N ILE A 71 4.27 -1.27 -4.78
CA ILE A 71 5.60 -0.73 -5.09
C ILE A 71 5.49 0.14 -6.35
N LYS A 72 5.98 1.38 -6.26
CA LYS A 72 6.19 2.28 -7.38
C LYS A 72 7.66 2.24 -7.76
N ARG A 73 7.97 1.67 -8.92
CA ARG A 73 9.33 1.66 -9.47
C ARG A 73 9.73 3.04 -10.02
N SER A 74 11.02 3.25 -10.19
CA SER A 74 11.61 4.53 -10.68
C SER A 74 11.14 4.90 -12.09
N ASP A 75 10.89 3.91 -12.94
CA ASP A 75 10.30 4.03 -14.28
C ASP A 75 8.79 4.38 -14.26
N GLY A 76 8.19 4.41 -13.08
CA GLY A 76 6.77 4.63 -12.89
C GLY A 76 5.91 3.37 -13.00
N THR A 77 6.48 2.19 -13.14
CA THR A 77 5.74 0.93 -13.12
C THR A 77 5.15 0.68 -11.73
N MET A 78 3.89 0.24 -11.68
CA MET A 78 3.21 -0.19 -10.46
C MET A 78 3.33 -1.71 -10.33
N VAL A 79 3.91 -2.17 -9.22
CA VAL A 79 3.96 -3.59 -8.88
C VAL A 79 3.11 -3.81 -7.63
N ARG A 80 2.32 -4.88 -7.65
CA ARG A 80 1.54 -5.35 -6.51
C ARG A 80 2.02 -6.75 -6.15
N ILE A 81 2.23 -6.97 -4.86
CA ILE A 81 2.51 -8.29 -4.30
C ILE A 81 1.31 -8.62 -3.41
N ASP A 82 0.48 -9.55 -3.86
CA ASP A 82 -0.57 -10.13 -3.03
C ASP A 82 0.05 -11.13 -2.05
N ILE A 83 -0.44 -11.11 -0.82
CA ILE A 83 -0.06 -12.02 0.25
C ILE A 83 -1.21 -13.01 0.40
N ASP A 84 -0.93 -14.26 0.07
CA ASP A 84 -1.86 -15.38 0.19
C ASP A 84 -1.19 -16.50 1.00
N GLY A 85 -1.97 -17.30 1.71
CA GLY A 85 -1.47 -18.28 2.68
C GLY A 85 -2.53 -19.25 3.16
#